data_AF-A0A553NXH8-F1
#
_entry.id   AF-A0A553NXH8-F1
#
_cell.length_a   1.000
_cell.length_b   1.000
_cell.length_c   1.000
_cell.angle_alpha   90.00
_cell.angle_beta   90.00
_cell.angle_gamma   90.00
#
_symmetry.space_group_name_H-M   'P 1'
#
loop_
_entity.id
_entity.type
_entity.pdbx_description
1 polymer ?
#
loop_
_entity_poly.entity_id
_entity_poly.type
_entity_poly.pdbx_seq_one_letter_code
_entity_poly.pdbx_strand_id
1 'polypeptide(L)'
;MMMFDPGLRQQILTRPKAEMCFRPWWDTVEDTVLVTMLALGFLTLPTAYVTGNPVECVLHPNLWNKTSLWSNPLGVRITHWYVKRYCTEKFVSKFVFYFPYILLIVPLTLVLVDRIFIKTFAAGNKIKQFYELLVEDSLRREDVDSLSRENMKNLHEIMQSFRFSNVCYWSYLSRTFLEIILSIALFLIYFCWGMPNLEREIECDVHGLRHSCVLPNHQFYFYILAVSSILLCVYILCNLYNLVWIICPQLGTMYRIIRKYQIHVVAADSQNGNNLSDVKRKSVRSPPRISPDNFLNVYFDRRHKDLKLLLNLLAETSGLPESFRILTLFDKKFQSLWKPQNLRFEEYETVVPNQKIKSHSIIVRWNDAPISHFLANYQSSLSFEYTIDIHPAPANELGLKSVLYKKGPPGTRSQAKISQTCLSKSPSQHLHYMTASHASVSHASEHPNNVESFNLLETGMDPATGPARIVTGLSGSSSFNEAVKSFRYEVTFDNIVSDETEYTVTISTELNGRTVTQMVEKFPMGSPVPTHRPDVMANTSGSDIITDSIPTTTLSSQMETSQVDKTHSATH
;
A
#
# COMPACT_ATOMS: atom_id res chain seq x y z
N MET A 1 -16.55 24.95 20.66
CA MET A 1 -15.54 23.94 20.31
C MET A 1 -14.40 24.12 21.29
N MET A 2 -14.35 23.34 22.38
CA MET A 2 -13.23 23.44 23.32
C MET A 2 -11.98 22.98 22.57
N MET A 3 -11.07 23.92 22.31
CA MET A 3 -9.75 23.61 21.78
C MET A 3 -9.03 22.78 22.85
N PHE A 4 -8.97 21.46 22.66
CA PHE A 4 -7.88 20.71 23.23
C PHE A 4 -6.58 21.42 22.84
N ASP A 5 -5.69 21.61 23.81
CA ASP A 5 -4.34 22.05 23.52
C ASP A 5 -3.81 21.20 22.34
N PRO A 6 -3.46 21.81 21.20
CA PRO A 6 -2.97 21.09 20.04
C PRO A 6 -1.77 20.20 20.42
N GLY A 7 -0.98 20.58 21.43
CA GLY A 7 0.10 19.76 21.97
C GLY A 7 -0.39 18.42 22.54
N LEU A 8 -1.41 18.43 23.39
CA LEU A 8 -1.98 17.19 23.96
C LEU A 8 -2.64 16.32 22.88
N ARG A 9 -3.36 16.94 21.95
CA ARG A 9 -3.94 16.23 20.80
C ARG A 9 -2.84 15.58 19.97
N GLN A 10 -1.74 16.30 19.74
CA GLN A 10 -0.60 15.81 18.98
C GLN A 10 0.11 14.67 19.73
N GLN A 11 0.29 14.76 21.05
CA GLN A 11 0.92 13.67 21.82
C GLN A 11 0.05 12.40 21.88
N ILE A 12 -1.27 12.56 22.01
CA ILE A 12 -2.20 11.43 22.15
C ILE A 12 -2.54 10.79 20.80
N LEU A 13 -2.55 11.56 19.70
CA LEU A 13 -3.01 11.07 18.39
C LEU A 13 -1.93 11.01 17.32
N THR A 14 -0.79 11.69 17.48
CA THR A 14 0.25 11.63 16.45
C THR A 14 0.96 10.30 16.53
N ARG A 15 0.75 9.51 15.48
CA ARG A 15 1.50 8.29 15.24
C ARG A 15 2.72 8.61 14.37
N PRO A 16 3.80 7.82 14.47
CA PRO A 16 4.89 7.88 13.51
C PRO A 16 4.39 7.77 12.06
N LYS A 17 5.04 8.46 11.13
CA LYS A 17 4.70 8.39 9.68
C LYS A 17 4.68 6.95 9.16
N ALA A 18 5.59 6.13 9.67
CA ALA A 18 5.66 4.70 9.37
C ALA A 18 4.35 3.99 9.71
N GLU A 19 3.80 4.21 10.91
CA GLU A 19 2.53 3.61 11.32
C GLU A 19 1.37 4.10 10.45
N MET A 20 1.32 5.40 10.14
CA MET A 20 0.27 5.95 9.27
C MET A 20 0.23 5.28 7.89
N CYS A 21 1.37 4.87 7.34
CA CYS A 21 1.44 4.22 6.03
C CYS A 21 0.95 2.77 6.03
N PHE A 22 0.86 2.11 7.19
CA PHE A 22 0.30 0.75 7.31
C PHE A 22 -1.09 0.73 7.93
N ARG A 23 -1.71 1.90 8.14
CA ARG A 23 -3.04 1.98 8.74
C ARG A 23 -4.12 2.16 7.69
N PRO A 24 -4.93 1.12 7.45
CA PRO A 24 -6.02 1.17 6.51
C PRO A 24 -7.12 2.11 7.01
N TRP A 25 -8.11 2.37 6.15
CA TRP A 25 -9.15 3.35 6.44
C TRP A 25 -9.99 3.01 7.68
N TRP A 26 -10.18 1.72 8.01
CA TRP A 26 -10.98 1.31 9.17
C TRP A 26 -10.30 1.64 10.50
N ASP A 27 -8.97 1.50 10.59
CA ASP A 27 -8.18 1.97 11.74
C ASP A 27 -8.28 3.50 11.92
N THR A 28 -8.46 4.24 10.82
CA THR A 28 -8.65 5.70 10.86
C THR A 28 -10.04 6.08 11.38
N VAL A 29 -11.06 5.32 10.97
CA VAL A 29 -12.44 5.45 11.49
C VAL A 29 -12.46 5.12 12.98
N GLU A 30 -11.77 4.06 13.38
CA GLU A 30 -11.62 3.64 14.77
C GLU A 30 -11.07 4.79 15.65
N ASP A 31 -9.93 5.36 15.27
CA ASP A 31 -9.32 6.50 15.97
C ASP A 31 -10.29 7.69 16.04
N THR A 32 -11.00 7.97 14.95
CA THR A 32 -11.98 9.08 14.88
C THR A 32 -13.15 8.87 15.83
N VAL A 33 -13.64 7.64 15.94
CA VAL A 33 -14.71 7.25 16.87
C VAL A 33 -14.24 7.43 18.31
N LEU A 34 -13.04 6.95 18.67
CA LEU A 34 -12.48 7.11 20.01
C LEU A 34 -12.31 8.58 20.40
N VAL A 35 -11.79 9.42 19.50
CA VAL A 35 -11.64 10.86 19.72
C VAL A 35 -12.99 11.53 19.93
N THR A 36 -14.00 11.13 19.15
CA THR A 36 -15.36 11.64 19.28
C THR A 36 -15.98 11.25 20.63
N MET A 37 -15.82 10.00 21.06
CA MET A 37 -16.27 9.53 22.38
C MET A 37 -15.58 10.30 23.52
N LEU A 38 -14.27 10.53 23.42
CA LEU A 38 -13.53 11.33 24.39
C LEU A 38 -14.07 12.76 24.45
N ALA A 39 -14.30 13.40 23.30
CA ALA A 39 -14.88 14.74 23.23
C ALA A 39 -16.29 14.82 23.85
N LEU A 40 -17.12 13.79 23.67
CA LEU A 40 -18.42 13.69 24.34
C LEU A 40 -18.27 13.60 25.86
N GLY A 41 -17.31 12.82 26.36
CA GLY A 41 -17.00 12.77 27.79
C GLY A 41 -16.62 14.15 28.35
N PHE A 42 -15.73 14.88 27.68
CA PHE A 42 -15.35 16.23 28.09
C PHE A 42 -16.50 17.24 28.00
N LEU A 43 -17.39 17.10 27.02
CA LEU A 43 -18.59 17.94 26.90
C LEU A 43 -19.52 17.78 28.11
N THR A 44 -19.59 16.58 28.69
CA THR A 44 -20.44 16.32 29.86
C THR A 44 -19.84 16.79 31.18
N LEU A 45 -18.52 16.97 31.30
CA LEU A 45 -17.86 17.35 32.55
C LEU A 45 -18.39 18.69 33.14
N PRO A 46 -18.46 19.82 32.39
CA PRO A 46 -18.97 21.07 32.94
C PRO A 46 -20.40 20.96 33.44
N THR A 47 -21.24 20.15 32.78
CA THR A 47 -22.64 19.98 33.20
C THR A 47 -22.74 19.36 34.59
N ALA A 48 -21.84 18.42 34.92
CA ALA A 48 -21.79 17.81 36.24
C ALA A 48 -21.19 18.74 37.31
N TYR A 49 -20.15 19.51 36.96
CA TYR A 49 -19.53 20.45 37.90
C TYR A 49 -20.43 21.65 38.24
N VAL A 50 -21.11 22.23 37.24
CA VAL A 50 -21.93 23.44 37.42
C VAL A 50 -23.23 23.14 38.17
N THR A 51 -23.84 21.97 37.95
CA THR A 51 -25.12 21.64 38.58
C THR A 51 -24.98 21.40 40.08
N GLY A 52 -23.83 20.94 40.57
CA GLY A 52 -23.46 20.78 41.99
C GLY A 52 -24.29 19.75 42.78
N ASN A 53 -25.55 19.55 42.40
CA ASN A 53 -26.46 18.52 42.87
C ASN A 53 -27.38 18.12 41.71
N PRO A 54 -27.41 16.84 41.33
CA PRO A 54 -28.01 16.41 40.08
C PRO A 54 -29.53 16.25 40.15
N VAL A 55 -30.20 16.47 41.29
CA VAL A 55 -31.67 16.31 41.38
C VAL A 55 -32.37 17.55 41.91
N GLU A 56 -33.58 17.77 41.44
CA GLU A 56 -34.53 18.74 41.97
C GLU A 56 -35.70 17.97 42.59
N CYS A 57 -35.93 18.15 43.89
CA CYS A 57 -36.93 17.40 44.63
C CYS A 57 -38.08 18.30 45.05
N VAL A 58 -39.31 17.89 44.75
CA VAL A 58 -40.54 18.56 45.16
C VAL A 58 -41.36 17.61 46.02
N LEU A 59 -42.11 18.15 46.98
CA LEU A 59 -43.04 17.33 47.79
C LEU A 59 -44.07 16.68 46.85
N HIS A 60 -44.34 15.39 47.05
CA HIS A 60 -45.28 14.66 46.20
C HIS A 60 -46.67 15.34 46.19
N PRO A 61 -47.33 15.53 45.02
CA PRO A 61 -48.58 16.28 44.92
C PRO A 61 -49.67 15.85 45.91
N ASN A 62 -49.78 14.54 46.15
CA ASN A 62 -50.73 13.95 47.11
C ASN A 62 -50.60 14.47 48.57
N LEU A 63 -49.44 15.02 48.95
CA LEU A 63 -49.18 15.55 50.30
C LEU A 63 -49.33 17.08 50.39
N TRP A 64 -49.45 17.76 49.25
CA TRP A 64 -49.53 19.22 49.17
C TRP A 64 -50.73 19.79 49.94
N ASN A 65 -51.87 19.10 49.90
CA ASN A 65 -53.13 19.59 50.46
C ASN A 65 -53.32 19.28 51.96
N LYS A 66 -52.44 18.46 52.56
CA LYS A 66 -52.65 17.91 53.92
C LYS A 66 -51.71 18.49 54.98
N THR A 67 -50.65 19.19 54.59
CA THR A 67 -49.59 19.58 55.52
C THR A 67 -49.62 21.09 55.80
N SER A 68 -49.79 21.47 57.07
CA SER A 68 -49.68 22.87 57.55
C SER A 68 -48.23 23.40 57.58
N LEU A 69 -47.29 22.64 57.00
CA LEU A 69 -45.85 22.89 56.96
C LEU A 69 -45.47 24.19 56.23
N TRP A 70 -46.37 24.71 55.39
CA TRP A 70 -46.15 25.94 54.62
C TRP A 70 -46.25 27.24 55.44
N SER A 71 -46.69 27.16 56.70
CA SER A 71 -46.81 28.35 57.56
C SER A 71 -45.47 28.95 58.01
N ASN A 72 -44.35 28.20 57.91
CA ASN A 72 -43.02 28.64 58.34
C ASN A 72 -41.98 28.62 57.19
N PRO A 73 -41.71 29.76 56.52
CA PRO A 73 -40.85 29.82 55.33
C PRO A 73 -39.38 29.45 55.60
N LEU A 74 -38.87 29.65 56.83
CA LEU A 74 -37.50 29.30 57.20
C LEU A 74 -37.28 27.77 57.28
N GLY A 75 -38.26 27.02 57.80
CA GLY A 75 -38.20 25.56 57.90
C GLY A 75 -38.19 24.88 56.53
N VAL A 76 -38.90 25.44 55.56
CA VAL A 76 -38.98 24.93 54.18
C VAL A 76 -37.62 24.98 53.46
N ARG A 77 -36.80 26.02 53.69
CA ARG A 77 -35.49 26.14 53.03
C ARG A 77 -34.47 25.15 53.56
N ILE A 78 -34.39 24.97 54.88
CA ILE A 78 -33.45 24.03 55.52
C ILE A 78 -33.81 22.59 55.16
N THR A 79 -35.10 22.27 55.16
CA THR A 79 -35.59 20.95 54.77
C THR A 79 -35.33 20.67 53.29
N HIS A 80 -35.48 21.65 52.38
CA HIS A 80 -35.22 21.44 50.95
C HIS A 80 -33.76 21.07 50.66
N TRP A 81 -32.78 21.74 51.26
CA TRP A 81 -31.36 21.40 51.08
C TRP A 81 -31.04 20.00 51.63
N TYR A 82 -31.54 19.69 52.82
CA TYR A 82 -31.36 18.37 53.44
C TYR A 82 -31.99 17.25 52.62
N VAL A 83 -33.27 17.41 52.22
CA VAL A 83 -34.00 16.44 51.38
C VAL A 83 -33.27 16.21 50.07
N LYS A 84 -32.84 17.29 49.39
CA LYS A 84 -32.08 17.19 48.15
C LYS A 84 -30.82 16.36 48.34
N ARG A 85 -30.01 16.65 49.36
CA ARG A 85 -28.78 15.88 49.66
C ARG A 85 -29.07 14.43 50.04
N TYR A 86 -30.08 14.18 50.88
CA TYR A 86 -30.47 12.85 51.33
C TYR A 86 -30.95 11.97 50.16
N CYS A 87 -31.86 12.49 49.34
CA CYS A 87 -32.38 11.78 48.17
C CYS A 87 -31.30 11.52 47.12
N THR A 88 -30.42 12.50 46.92
CA THR A 88 -29.21 12.38 46.09
C THR A 88 -28.34 11.21 46.55
N GLU A 89 -28.04 11.11 47.85
CA GLU A 89 -27.12 10.09 48.37
C GLU A 89 -27.73 8.69 48.45
N LYS A 90 -29.03 8.58 48.74
CA LYS A 90 -29.69 7.29 49.02
C LYS A 90 -30.43 6.67 47.83
N PHE A 91 -31.05 7.49 46.98
CA PHE A 91 -31.96 6.99 45.93
C PHE A 91 -31.41 7.17 44.51
N VAL A 92 -30.53 8.14 44.28
CA VAL A 92 -29.91 8.31 42.96
C VAL A 92 -28.83 7.25 42.75
N SER A 93 -28.90 6.53 41.62
CA SER A 93 -27.91 5.53 41.27
C SER A 93 -26.50 6.13 41.20
N LYS A 94 -25.51 5.42 41.75
CA LYS A 94 -24.09 5.81 41.67
C LYS A 94 -23.64 6.05 40.22
N PHE A 95 -24.25 5.33 39.26
CA PHE A 95 -23.99 5.51 37.84
C PHE A 95 -24.17 6.96 37.37
N VAL A 96 -25.25 7.63 37.80
CA VAL A 96 -25.58 9.00 37.37
C VAL A 96 -24.53 10.00 37.86
N PHE A 97 -24.03 9.84 39.09
CA PHE A 97 -22.95 10.69 39.62
C PHE A 97 -21.64 10.52 38.88
N TYR A 98 -21.31 9.28 38.55
CA TYR A 98 -20.06 8.96 37.87
C TYR A 98 -20.17 9.01 36.34
N PHE A 99 -21.31 9.38 35.79
CA PHE A 99 -21.60 9.28 34.36
C PHE A 99 -20.56 9.96 33.45
N PRO A 100 -20.19 11.25 33.66
CA PRO A 100 -19.17 11.90 32.84
C PRO A 100 -17.80 11.21 32.94
N TYR A 101 -17.46 10.69 34.11
CA TYR A 101 -16.19 10.00 34.35
C TYR A 101 -16.17 8.63 33.68
N ILE A 102 -17.29 7.90 33.73
CA ILE A 102 -17.47 6.62 33.02
C ILE A 102 -17.35 6.85 31.51
N LEU A 103 -18.00 7.89 30.97
CA LEU A 103 -17.88 8.25 29.56
C LEU A 103 -16.44 8.56 29.11
N LEU A 104 -15.61 9.10 30.00
CA LEU A 104 -14.20 9.36 29.73
C LEU A 104 -13.32 8.11 29.89
N ILE A 105 -13.58 7.30 30.91
CA ILE A 105 -12.73 6.14 31.22
C ILE A 105 -12.81 5.08 30.12
N VAL A 106 -13.96 4.92 29.47
CA VAL A 106 -14.16 3.95 28.39
C VAL A 106 -13.25 4.19 27.19
N PRO A 107 -13.28 5.33 26.48
CA PRO A 107 -12.36 5.57 25.38
C PRO A 107 -10.90 5.62 25.85
N LEU A 108 -10.61 6.09 27.07
CA LEU A 108 -9.24 6.10 27.61
C LEU A 108 -8.68 4.70 27.83
N THR A 109 -9.49 3.75 28.31
CA THR A 109 -9.08 2.35 28.49
C THR A 109 -8.82 1.66 27.15
N LEU A 110 -9.64 1.92 26.14
CA LEU A 110 -9.40 1.42 24.77
C LEU A 110 -8.10 2.00 24.18
N VAL A 111 -7.87 3.32 24.30
CA VAL A 111 -6.61 3.95 23.88
C VAL A 111 -5.40 3.39 24.64
N LEU A 112 -5.55 3.16 25.95
CA LEU A 112 -4.47 2.61 26.78
C LEU A 112 -4.07 1.21 26.30
N VAL A 113 -5.03 0.37 25.94
CA VAL A 113 -4.78 -0.95 25.36
C VAL A 113 -3.94 -0.83 24.09
N ASP A 114 -4.37 -0.04 23.11
CA ASP A 114 -3.61 0.12 21.86
C ASP A 114 -2.17 0.59 22.13
N ARG A 115 -2.00 1.56 23.04
CA ARG A 115 -0.67 2.08 23.42
C ARG A 115 0.20 1.04 24.12
N ILE A 116 -0.36 0.22 25.00
CA ILE A 116 0.37 -0.86 25.68
C ILE A 116 0.83 -1.90 24.66
N PHE A 117 -0.01 -2.26 23.69
CA PHE A 117 0.35 -3.27 22.68
C PHE A 117 1.45 -2.77 21.74
N ILE A 118 1.35 -1.52 21.25
CA ILE A 118 2.39 -0.92 20.40
C ILE A 118 3.74 -0.90 21.14
N LYS A 119 3.74 -0.53 22.43
CA LYS A 119 4.96 -0.47 23.24
C LYS A 119 5.52 -1.87 23.59
N THR A 120 4.65 -2.82 23.93
CA THR A 120 5.06 -4.16 24.42
C THR A 120 5.68 -5.02 23.32
N PHE A 121 5.14 -4.98 22.10
CA PHE A 121 5.57 -5.93 21.07
C PHE A 121 6.85 -5.52 20.32
N ALA A 122 7.40 -4.34 20.59
CA ALA A 122 8.55 -3.75 19.87
C ALA A 122 8.39 -3.77 18.33
N ALA A 123 7.17 -4.04 17.82
CA ALA A 123 6.87 -4.14 16.41
C ALA A 123 7.04 -2.79 15.72
N GLY A 124 6.83 -1.70 16.46
CA GLY A 124 7.04 -0.32 15.98
C GLY A 124 8.45 -0.10 15.43
N ASN A 125 9.49 -0.65 16.06
CA ASN A 125 10.87 -0.49 15.57
C ASN A 125 11.09 -1.23 14.24
N LYS A 126 10.56 -2.45 14.10
CA LYS A 126 10.66 -3.22 12.85
C LYS A 126 9.86 -2.60 11.72
N ILE A 127 8.64 -2.12 12.01
CA ILE A 127 7.79 -1.41 11.06
C ILE A 127 8.46 -0.10 10.62
N LYS A 128 9.07 0.63 11.56
CA LYS A 128 9.83 1.85 11.27
C LYS A 128 11.03 1.56 10.37
N GLN A 129 11.83 0.55 10.68
CA GLN A 129 12.96 0.14 9.82
C GLN A 129 12.50 -0.30 8.42
N PHE A 130 11.42 -1.08 8.34
CA PHE A 130 10.82 -1.48 7.07
C PHE A 130 10.33 -0.25 6.28
N TYR A 131 9.68 0.70 6.96
CA TYR A 131 9.20 1.93 6.34
C TYR A 131 10.35 2.80 5.82
N GLU A 132 11.35 3.10 6.65
CA GLU A 132 12.48 3.97 6.29
C GLU A 132 13.25 3.39 5.09
N LEU A 133 13.56 2.08 5.14
CA LEU A 133 14.42 1.44 4.14
C LEU A 133 13.70 1.04 2.85
N LEU A 134 12.39 0.77 2.89
CA LEU A 134 11.67 0.22 1.73
C LEU A 134 10.53 1.07 1.24
N VAL A 135 9.95 1.92 2.08
CA VAL A 135 8.83 2.78 1.67
C VAL A 135 9.35 4.18 1.42
N GLU A 136 10.08 4.79 2.37
CA GLU A 136 10.59 6.15 2.20
C GLU A 136 11.66 6.24 1.11
N ASP A 137 12.65 5.35 1.13
CA ASP A 137 13.69 5.31 0.09
C ASP A 137 13.13 4.95 -1.30
N SER A 138 12.17 4.02 -1.34
CA SER A 138 11.52 3.61 -2.57
C SER A 138 10.62 4.72 -3.14
N LEU A 139 9.82 5.39 -2.31
CA LEU A 139 8.98 6.50 -2.76
C LEU A 139 9.80 7.73 -3.17
N ARG A 140 10.98 7.95 -2.57
CA ARG A 140 11.85 9.09 -2.92
C ARG A 140 12.70 8.86 -4.17
N ARG A 141 13.15 7.63 -4.43
CA ARG A 141 14.02 7.33 -5.55
C ARG A 141 13.20 6.74 -6.70
N GLU A 142 13.26 7.36 -7.86
CA GLU A 142 12.67 6.79 -9.09
C GLU A 142 13.52 5.63 -9.64
N ASP A 143 14.83 5.64 -9.35
CA ASP A 143 15.75 4.59 -9.76
C ASP A 143 15.69 3.37 -8.80
N VAL A 144 15.07 2.30 -9.30
CA VAL A 144 14.85 1.05 -8.55
C VAL A 144 16.10 0.18 -8.57
N ASP A 145 16.94 0.26 -9.61
CA ASP A 145 18.11 -0.61 -9.75
C ASP A 145 19.25 -0.17 -8.84
N SER A 146 19.51 1.14 -8.73
CA SER A 146 20.47 1.65 -7.74
C SER A 146 20.04 1.33 -6.32
N LEU A 147 18.74 1.48 -5.99
CA LEU A 147 18.19 1.08 -4.70
C LEU A 147 18.44 -0.41 -4.42
N SER A 148 18.23 -1.28 -5.41
CA SER A 148 18.47 -2.71 -5.24
C SER A 148 19.95 -3.05 -5.01
N ARG A 149 20.89 -2.30 -5.62
CA ARG A 149 22.34 -2.56 -5.48
C ARG A 149 22.89 -2.01 -4.17
N GLU A 150 22.56 -0.77 -3.84
CA GLU A 150 23.05 -0.09 -2.63
C GLU A 150 22.49 -0.74 -1.36
N ASN A 151 21.20 -1.09 -1.36
CA ASN A 151 20.52 -1.61 -0.18
C ASN A 151 20.41 -3.13 -0.15
N MET A 152 21.08 -3.89 -1.03
CA MET A 152 20.91 -5.36 -1.08
C MET A 152 21.21 -6.04 0.26
N LYS A 153 22.24 -5.58 0.98
CA LYS A 153 22.62 -6.10 2.30
C LYS A 153 21.54 -5.80 3.34
N ASN A 154 21.10 -4.55 3.43
CA ASN A 154 20.07 -4.11 4.36
C ASN A 154 18.74 -4.82 4.07
N LEU A 155 18.38 -4.95 2.79
CA LEU A 155 17.18 -5.64 2.35
C LEU A 155 17.20 -7.12 2.71
N HIS A 156 18.35 -7.78 2.61
CA HIS A 156 18.51 -9.17 3.04
C HIS A 156 18.37 -9.31 4.56
N GLU A 157 18.98 -8.41 5.34
CA GLU A 157 18.87 -8.39 6.80
C GLU A 157 17.42 -8.17 7.25
N ILE A 158 16.73 -7.20 6.65
CA ILE A 158 15.31 -6.94 6.90
C ILE A 158 14.48 -8.17 6.54
N MET A 159 14.67 -8.72 5.34
CA MET A 159 13.94 -9.91 4.88
C MET A 159 14.15 -11.09 5.83
N GLN A 160 15.38 -11.29 6.31
CA GLN A 160 15.71 -12.32 7.28
C GLN A 160 15.01 -12.05 8.63
N SER A 161 14.96 -10.79 9.07
CA SER A 161 14.27 -10.39 10.30
C SER A 161 12.76 -10.67 10.25
N PHE A 162 12.13 -10.54 9.08
CA PHE A 162 10.72 -10.86 8.86
C PHE A 162 10.47 -12.34 8.58
N ARG A 163 11.46 -13.06 8.05
CA ARG A 163 11.35 -14.50 7.75
C ARG A 163 11.19 -15.34 9.01
N PHE A 164 11.84 -14.94 10.09
CA PHE A 164 11.84 -15.69 11.35
C PHE A 164 10.86 -15.13 12.40
N SER A 165 10.25 -13.98 12.12
CA SER A 165 9.35 -13.31 13.05
C SER A 165 7.92 -13.37 12.54
N ASN A 166 7.01 -13.80 13.42
CA ASN A 166 5.57 -13.63 13.25
C ASN A 166 5.02 -12.62 14.28
N VAL A 167 5.91 -11.80 14.85
CA VAL A 167 5.60 -10.96 16.01
C VAL A 167 4.65 -9.83 15.60
N CYS A 168 4.80 -9.26 14.40
CA CYS A 168 3.93 -8.21 13.92
C CYS A 168 2.50 -8.74 13.70
N TYR A 169 2.37 -9.90 13.05
CA TYR A 169 1.08 -10.56 12.83
C TYR A 169 0.37 -10.91 14.14
N TRP A 170 1.07 -11.55 15.08
CA TRP A 170 0.47 -11.93 16.37
C TRP A 170 0.17 -10.72 17.26
N SER A 171 1.01 -9.70 17.23
CA SER A 171 0.76 -8.43 17.93
C SER A 171 -0.52 -7.78 17.42
N TYR A 172 -0.65 -7.64 16.10
CA TYR A 172 -1.83 -7.04 15.47
C TYR A 172 -3.10 -7.86 15.76
N LEU A 173 -3.03 -9.19 15.64
CA LEU A 173 -4.16 -10.09 15.93
C LEU A 173 -4.60 -10.06 17.40
N SER A 174 -3.64 -10.15 18.33
CA SER A 174 -3.92 -10.16 19.77
C SER A 174 -4.46 -8.82 20.25
N ARG A 175 -3.95 -7.70 19.70
CA ARG A 175 -4.49 -6.35 19.94
C ARG A 175 -5.97 -6.28 19.56
N THR A 176 -6.30 -6.59 18.31
CA THR A 176 -7.68 -6.52 17.81
C THR A 176 -8.61 -7.46 18.59
N PHE A 177 -8.15 -8.64 18.97
CA PHE A 177 -8.95 -9.56 19.78
C PHE A 177 -9.24 -8.99 21.18
N LEU A 178 -8.25 -8.37 21.83
CA LEU A 178 -8.41 -7.76 23.14
C LEU A 178 -9.29 -6.50 23.09
N GLU A 179 -9.16 -5.69 22.05
CA GLU A 179 -10.04 -4.53 21.78
C GLU A 179 -11.50 -4.96 21.60
N ILE A 180 -11.78 -6.07 20.89
CA ILE A 180 -13.14 -6.62 20.74
C ILE A 180 -13.70 -7.07 22.10
N ILE A 181 -12.94 -7.85 22.87
CA ILE A 181 -13.41 -8.33 24.18
C ILE A 181 -13.69 -7.15 25.11
N LEU A 182 -12.77 -6.19 25.19
CA LEU A 182 -12.91 -5.04 26.05
C LEU A 182 -14.08 -4.15 25.62
N SER A 183 -14.22 -3.86 24.32
CA SER A 183 -15.31 -3.03 23.81
C SER A 183 -16.69 -3.69 23.99
N ILE A 184 -16.82 -5.00 23.81
CA ILE A 184 -18.06 -5.74 24.12
C ILE A 184 -18.37 -5.67 25.61
N ALA A 185 -17.38 -5.88 26.49
CA ALA A 185 -17.57 -5.78 27.94
C ALA A 185 -18.04 -4.38 28.36
N LEU A 186 -17.41 -3.33 27.83
CA LEU A 186 -17.79 -1.94 28.08
C LEU A 186 -19.18 -1.61 27.52
N PHE A 187 -19.53 -2.14 26.35
CA PHE A 187 -20.86 -1.99 25.78
C PHE A 187 -21.94 -2.65 26.64
N LEU A 188 -21.68 -3.86 27.15
CA LEU A 188 -22.61 -4.54 28.07
C LEU A 188 -22.76 -3.75 29.38
N ILE A 189 -21.70 -3.13 29.89
CA ILE A 189 -21.79 -2.24 31.06
C ILE A 189 -22.70 -1.03 30.74
N TYR A 190 -22.54 -0.39 29.58
CA TYR A 190 -23.41 0.72 29.17
C TYR A 190 -24.87 0.30 29.01
N PHE A 191 -25.10 -0.85 28.37
CA PHE A 191 -26.43 -1.32 28.05
C PHE A 191 -27.16 -1.88 29.28
N CYS A 192 -26.53 -2.79 30.03
CA CYS A 192 -27.14 -3.46 31.18
C CYS A 192 -27.15 -2.59 32.44
N TRP A 193 -26.16 -1.71 32.61
CA TRP A 193 -26.06 -0.88 33.81
C TRP A 193 -26.42 0.58 33.54
N GLY A 194 -26.02 1.16 32.41
CA GLY A 194 -26.28 2.57 32.14
C GLY A 194 -27.75 2.87 31.83
N MET A 195 -28.32 2.19 30.83
CA MET A 195 -29.68 2.45 30.34
C MET A 195 -30.78 2.31 31.41
N PRO A 196 -30.86 1.22 32.21
CA PRO A 196 -31.94 1.07 33.18
C PRO A 196 -31.79 1.98 34.41
N ASN A 197 -30.59 2.46 34.72
CA ASN A 197 -30.36 3.34 35.87
C ASN A 197 -30.65 4.82 35.59
N LEU A 198 -31.06 5.17 34.36
CA LEU A 198 -31.32 6.54 33.93
C LEU A 198 -32.82 6.87 33.95
N GLU A 199 -33.49 6.55 35.05
CA GLU A 199 -34.90 6.90 35.24
C GLU A 199 -35.09 8.42 35.41
N ARG A 200 -36.14 8.97 34.80
CA ARG A 200 -36.44 10.41 34.82
C ARG A 200 -36.89 10.89 36.19
N GLU A 201 -37.68 10.09 36.89
CA GLU A 201 -38.35 10.42 38.13
C GLU A 201 -37.95 9.41 39.20
N ILE A 202 -37.55 9.91 40.36
CA ILE A 202 -37.09 9.11 41.50
C ILE A 202 -37.98 9.46 42.68
N GLU A 203 -38.67 8.47 43.22
CA GLU A 203 -39.44 8.62 44.45
C GLU A 203 -38.52 8.45 45.67
N CYS A 204 -38.56 9.40 46.59
CA CYS A 204 -37.72 9.43 47.79
C CYS A 204 -38.59 9.66 49.04
N ASP A 205 -38.42 8.84 50.08
CA ASP A 205 -39.12 9.01 51.35
C ASP A 205 -38.16 9.56 52.41
N VAL A 206 -38.47 10.75 52.94
CA VAL A 206 -37.70 11.39 54.02
C VAL A 206 -38.61 11.58 55.23
N HIS A 207 -38.38 10.76 56.26
CA HIS A 207 -39.17 10.78 57.51
C HIS A 207 -40.69 10.59 57.31
N GLY A 208 -41.11 9.78 56.34
CA GLY A 208 -42.52 9.52 56.03
C GLY A 208 -43.15 10.54 55.09
N LEU A 209 -42.36 11.51 54.59
CA LEU A 209 -42.77 12.45 53.55
C LEU A 209 -42.21 11.99 52.20
N ARG A 210 -43.10 11.68 51.27
CA ARG A 210 -42.73 11.32 49.89
C ARG A 210 -42.40 12.57 49.09
N HIS A 211 -41.22 12.57 48.49
CA HIS A 211 -40.74 13.56 47.55
C HIS A 211 -40.59 12.92 46.16
N SER A 212 -41.00 13.66 45.12
CA SER A 212 -40.71 13.31 43.73
C SER A 212 -39.50 14.13 43.30
N CYS A 213 -38.41 13.44 42.97
CA CYS A 213 -37.17 14.04 42.52
C CYS A 213 -37.01 13.84 41.02
N VAL A 214 -36.67 14.91 40.31
CA VAL A 214 -36.42 14.91 38.86
C VAL A 214 -34.96 15.21 38.62
N LEU A 215 -34.35 14.48 37.69
CA LEU A 215 -33.00 14.77 37.20
C LEU A 215 -33.09 15.89 36.12
N PRO A 216 -32.67 17.14 36.41
CA PRO A 216 -32.64 18.17 35.41
C PRO A 216 -31.68 17.74 34.30
N ASN A 217 -32.07 17.95 33.05
CA ASN A 217 -31.32 17.50 31.87
C ASN A 217 -31.18 15.97 31.71
N HIS A 218 -32.08 15.15 32.29
CA HIS A 218 -32.12 13.70 32.03
C HIS A 218 -32.04 13.36 30.53
N GLN A 219 -32.76 14.10 29.70
CA GLN A 219 -32.78 13.88 28.25
C GLN A 219 -31.39 14.07 27.63
N PHE A 220 -30.63 15.07 28.09
CA PHE A 220 -29.27 15.30 27.62
C PHE A 220 -28.37 14.10 27.94
N TYR A 221 -28.39 13.62 29.19
CA TYR A 221 -27.60 12.45 29.58
C TYR A 221 -28.01 11.19 28.82
N PHE A 222 -29.31 10.98 28.62
CA PHE A 222 -29.83 9.87 27.81
C PHE A 222 -29.32 9.93 26.37
N TYR A 223 -29.40 11.08 25.71
CA TYR A 223 -28.92 11.24 24.34
C TYR A 223 -27.40 11.04 24.23
N ILE A 224 -26.61 11.57 25.17
CA ILE A 224 -25.16 11.36 25.15
C ILE A 224 -24.81 9.88 25.36
N LEU A 225 -25.49 9.19 26.29
CA LEU A 225 -25.30 7.75 26.49
C LEU A 225 -25.68 6.98 25.23
N ALA A 226 -26.81 7.29 24.60
CA ALA A 226 -27.26 6.63 23.38
C ALA A 226 -26.27 6.85 22.22
N VAL A 227 -25.81 8.08 21.99
CA VAL A 227 -24.81 8.40 20.96
C VAL A 227 -23.48 7.69 21.26
N SER A 228 -23.02 7.69 22.50
CA SER A 228 -21.79 6.99 22.91
C SER A 228 -21.91 5.48 22.70
N SER A 229 -23.06 4.88 23.01
CA SER A 229 -23.34 3.46 22.74
C SER A 229 -23.35 3.14 21.25
N ILE A 230 -23.93 3.99 20.40
CA ILE A 230 -23.89 3.82 18.94
C ILE A 230 -22.44 3.89 18.42
N LEU A 231 -21.67 4.88 18.88
CA LEU A 231 -20.25 5.00 18.52
C LEU A 231 -19.45 3.76 18.96
N LEU A 232 -19.72 3.22 20.14
CA LEU A 232 -19.09 1.99 20.62
C LEU A 232 -19.50 0.76 19.78
N CYS A 233 -20.75 0.68 19.32
CA CYS A 233 -21.16 -0.36 18.35
C CYS A 233 -20.39 -0.24 17.03
N VAL A 234 -20.25 0.97 16.48
CA VAL A 234 -19.47 1.20 15.26
C VAL A 234 -18.01 0.80 15.47
N TYR A 235 -17.44 1.11 16.62
CA TYR A 235 -16.08 0.68 17.02
C TYR A 235 -15.95 -0.84 17.05
N ILE A 236 -16.92 -1.56 17.64
CA ILE A 236 -16.95 -3.04 17.65
C ILE A 236 -17.03 -3.59 16.23
N LEU A 237 -17.87 -3.02 15.36
CA LEU A 237 -18.01 -3.46 13.97
C LEU A 237 -16.72 -3.23 13.16
N CYS A 238 -16.03 -2.11 13.36
CA CYS A 238 -14.73 -1.85 12.73
C CYS A 238 -13.69 -2.88 13.15
N ASN A 239 -13.64 -3.22 14.44
CA ASN A 239 -12.73 -4.22 14.96
C ASN A 239 -13.06 -5.64 14.50
N LEU A 240 -14.35 -6.00 14.42
CA LEU A 240 -14.78 -7.26 13.84
C LEU A 240 -14.40 -7.35 12.36
N TYR A 241 -14.59 -6.27 11.59
CA TYR A 241 -14.15 -6.21 10.20
C TYR A 241 -12.62 -6.39 10.10
N ASN A 242 -11.85 -5.71 10.95
CA ASN A 242 -10.39 -5.86 11.01
C ASN A 242 -9.99 -7.31 11.30
N LEU A 243 -10.63 -7.94 12.29
CA LEU A 243 -10.40 -9.35 12.64
C LEU A 243 -10.71 -10.29 11.46
N VAL A 244 -11.86 -10.10 10.80
CA VAL A 244 -12.25 -10.87 9.61
C VAL A 244 -11.24 -10.66 8.49
N TRP A 245 -10.77 -9.44 8.25
CA TRP A 245 -9.76 -9.12 7.25
C TRP A 245 -8.41 -9.83 7.52
N ILE A 246 -7.97 -9.89 8.79
CA ILE A 246 -6.75 -10.60 9.19
C ILE A 246 -6.90 -12.12 9.01
N ILE A 247 -8.02 -12.69 9.50
CA ILE A 247 -8.27 -14.15 9.47
C ILE A 247 -8.51 -14.62 8.04
N CYS A 248 -9.16 -13.80 7.21
CA CYS A 248 -9.45 -14.10 5.82
C CYS A 248 -8.50 -13.34 4.89
N PRO A 249 -7.28 -13.84 4.62
CA PRO A 249 -6.32 -13.17 3.73
C PRO A 249 -6.86 -13.01 2.30
N GLN A 250 -7.95 -13.71 1.96
CA GLN A 250 -8.68 -13.56 0.71
C GLN A 250 -9.31 -12.17 0.52
N LEU A 251 -9.51 -11.40 1.59
CA LEU A 251 -10.04 -10.05 1.51
C LEU A 251 -8.99 -9.03 1.06
N GLY A 252 -7.70 -9.28 1.34
CA GLY A 252 -6.61 -8.37 0.96
C GLY A 252 -6.46 -8.26 -0.56
N THR A 253 -6.44 -7.03 -1.07
CA THR A 253 -6.40 -6.75 -2.52
C THR A 253 -5.20 -7.40 -3.20
N MET A 254 -4.01 -7.29 -2.61
CA MET A 254 -2.79 -7.89 -3.16
C MET A 254 -2.85 -9.43 -3.19
N TYR A 255 -3.31 -10.08 -2.11
CA TYR A 255 -3.46 -11.53 -2.09
C TYR A 255 -4.42 -12.03 -3.18
N ARG A 256 -5.53 -11.32 -3.43
CA ARG A 256 -6.49 -11.67 -4.49
C ARG A 256 -5.85 -11.61 -5.88
N ILE A 257 -5.05 -10.59 -6.15
CA ILE A 257 -4.38 -10.41 -7.44
C ILE A 257 -3.34 -11.51 -7.66
N ILE A 258 -2.46 -11.71 -6.68
CA ILE A 258 -1.38 -12.69 -6.78
C ILE A 258 -1.94 -14.12 -6.90
N ARG A 259 -3.00 -14.45 -6.15
CA ARG A 259 -3.64 -15.76 -6.25
C ARG A 259 -4.31 -15.97 -7.62
N LYS A 260 -5.00 -14.96 -8.15
CA LYS A 260 -5.59 -15.03 -9.50
C LYS A 260 -4.51 -15.16 -10.58
N TYR A 261 -3.37 -14.49 -10.42
CA TYR A 261 -2.22 -14.66 -11.31
C TYR A 261 -1.72 -16.10 -11.30
N GLN A 262 -1.52 -16.67 -10.11
CA GLN A 262 -1.07 -18.05 -9.96
C GLN A 262 -2.03 -19.05 -10.64
N ILE A 263 -3.35 -18.89 -10.44
CA ILE A 263 -4.36 -19.73 -11.09
C ILE A 263 -4.28 -19.59 -12.62
N HIS A 264 -4.10 -18.37 -13.14
CA HIS A 264 -3.98 -18.12 -14.58
C HIS A 264 -2.75 -18.78 -15.19
N VAL A 265 -1.59 -18.72 -14.50
CA VAL A 265 -0.35 -19.37 -14.95
C VAL A 265 -0.52 -20.89 -15.00
N VAL A 266 -1.08 -21.49 -13.93
CA VAL A 266 -1.32 -22.94 -13.87
C VAL A 266 -2.32 -23.40 -14.95
N ALA A 267 -3.34 -22.61 -15.24
CA ALA A 267 -4.30 -22.90 -16.31
C ALA A 267 -3.66 -22.85 -17.70
N ALA A 268 -2.78 -21.86 -17.96
CA ALA A 268 -2.06 -21.74 -19.22
C ALA A 268 -1.10 -22.91 -19.46
N ASP A 269 -0.39 -23.36 -18.42
CA ASP A 269 0.50 -24.52 -18.50
C ASP A 269 -0.27 -25.83 -18.77
N SER A 270 -1.44 -25.99 -18.14
CA SER A 270 -2.29 -27.17 -18.31
C SER A 270 -2.82 -27.30 -19.75
N GLN A 271 -3.21 -26.19 -20.37
CA GLN A 271 -3.67 -26.19 -21.78
C GLN A 271 -2.55 -26.57 -22.75
N ASN A 272 -1.31 -26.21 -22.45
CA ASN A 272 -0.17 -26.53 -23.30
C ASN A 272 0.29 -27.99 -23.18
N GLY A 273 -0.01 -28.65 -22.04
CA GLY A 273 0.36 -30.05 -21.79
C GLY A 273 -0.45 -31.06 -22.60
N ASN A 274 -1.76 -30.83 -22.77
CA ASN A 274 -2.65 -31.81 -23.41
C ASN A 274 -2.33 -32.06 -24.90
N ASN A 275 -1.76 -31.06 -25.59
CA ASN A 275 -1.37 -31.18 -27.00
C ASN A 275 0.00 -31.86 -27.21
N LEU A 276 0.79 -32.06 -26.14
CA LEU A 276 2.14 -32.61 -26.24
C LEU A 276 2.19 -34.13 -26.00
N SER A 277 1.06 -34.74 -25.62
CA SER A 277 0.93 -36.18 -25.40
C SER A 277 1.21 -37.02 -26.66
N ASP A 278 1.05 -36.43 -27.85
CA ASP A 278 1.20 -37.13 -29.14
C ASP A 278 2.55 -36.87 -29.86
N VAL A 279 3.38 -35.94 -29.37
CA VAL A 279 4.64 -35.54 -30.04
C VAL A 279 5.86 -35.89 -29.16
N LYS A 280 5.89 -37.11 -28.62
CA LYS A 280 6.92 -37.56 -27.68
C LYS A 280 8.24 -38.06 -28.32
N ARG A 281 8.70 -37.52 -29.48
CA ARG A 281 9.89 -38.12 -30.14
C ARG A 281 11.03 -37.27 -30.67
N LYS A 282 11.02 -35.94 -30.63
CA LYS A 282 12.24 -35.16 -30.94
C LYS A 282 12.48 -34.03 -29.93
N SER A 283 13.31 -34.37 -28.95
CA SER A 283 13.92 -33.47 -27.97
C SER A 283 14.71 -32.37 -28.66
N VAL A 284 14.07 -31.22 -28.85
CA VAL A 284 14.76 -29.95 -29.12
C VAL A 284 14.72 -29.18 -27.81
N ARG A 285 15.91 -28.76 -27.32
CA ARG A 285 16.10 -27.99 -26.09
C ARG A 285 15.27 -26.70 -26.12
N SER A 286 14.06 -26.74 -25.60
CA SER A 286 13.28 -25.54 -25.31
C SER A 286 13.94 -24.80 -24.12
N PRO A 287 13.92 -23.46 -24.10
CA PRO A 287 14.42 -22.68 -22.97
C PRO A 287 13.78 -23.15 -21.65
N PRO A 288 14.50 -23.06 -20.53
CA PRO A 288 14.04 -23.55 -19.24
C PRO A 288 12.68 -22.93 -18.89
N ARG A 289 11.62 -23.77 -18.91
CA ARG A 289 10.31 -23.37 -18.41
C ARG A 289 10.44 -23.13 -16.91
N ILE A 290 10.10 -21.92 -16.48
CA ILE A 290 10.03 -21.54 -15.06
C ILE A 290 8.95 -22.42 -14.43
N SER A 291 9.36 -23.37 -13.58
CA SER A 291 8.39 -24.24 -12.90
C SER A 291 7.51 -23.38 -11.97
N PRO A 292 6.17 -23.51 -12.06
CA PRO A 292 5.21 -22.76 -11.24
C PRO A 292 5.39 -23.04 -9.74
N ASP A 293 6.00 -24.16 -9.37
CA ASP A 293 6.16 -24.59 -7.97
C ASP A 293 7.20 -23.77 -7.20
N ASN A 294 8.00 -22.96 -7.89
CA ASN A 294 9.00 -22.09 -7.28
C ASN A 294 8.70 -20.60 -7.45
N PHE A 295 7.53 -20.29 -7.99
CA PHE A 295 7.10 -18.94 -8.34
C PHE A 295 6.34 -18.33 -7.16
N LEU A 296 6.75 -17.14 -6.69
CA LEU A 296 6.15 -16.44 -5.51
C LEU A 296 6.29 -17.18 -4.18
N ASN A 297 7.30 -18.05 -4.03
CA ASN A 297 7.54 -18.76 -2.77
C ASN A 297 7.73 -17.78 -1.61
N VAL A 298 8.34 -16.61 -1.83
CA VAL A 298 8.52 -15.61 -0.77
C VAL A 298 7.19 -15.09 -0.22
N TYR A 299 6.20 -14.85 -1.09
CA TYR A 299 4.90 -14.30 -0.68
C TYR A 299 3.94 -15.36 -0.12
N PHE A 300 3.96 -16.58 -0.68
CA PHE A 300 3.06 -17.66 -0.26
C PHE A 300 3.62 -18.58 0.83
N ASP A 301 4.91 -18.46 1.17
CA ASP A 301 5.47 -19.25 2.25
C ASP A 301 4.77 -18.89 3.58
N ARG A 302 4.22 -19.93 4.22
CA ARG A 302 3.47 -19.85 5.48
C ARG A 302 4.29 -19.26 6.63
N ARG A 303 5.62 -19.23 6.50
CA ARG A 303 6.54 -18.65 7.49
C ARG A 303 6.57 -17.12 7.44
N HIS A 304 6.18 -16.49 6.33
CA HIS A 304 6.31 -15.05 6.11
C HIS A 304 5.00 -14.29 6.36
N LYS A 305 4.33 -14.56 7.49
CA LYS A 305 3.03 -13.93 7.81
C LYS A 305 3.15 -12.41 7.97
N ASP A 306 4.23 -11.94 8.60
CA ASP A 306 4.47 -10.52 8.83
C ASP A 306 4.66 -9.76 7.52
N LEU A 307 5.51 -10.27 6.61
CA LEU A 307 5.72 -9.66 5.29
C LEU A 307 4.41 -9.62 4.49
N LYS A 308 3.65 -10.73 4.49
CA LYS A 308 2.36 -10.80 3.81
C LYS A 308 1.35 -9.79 4.37
N LEU A 309 1.28 -9.66 5.69
CA LEU A 309 0.42 -8.69 6.36
C LEU A 309 0.82 -7.27 5.97
N LEU A 310 2.11 -6.91 6.08
CA LEU A 310 2.60 -5.57 5.76
C LEU A 310 2.38 -5.19 4.29
N LEU A 311 2.64 -6.10 3.36
CA LEU A 311 2.43 -5.86 1.93
C LEU A 311 0.93 -5.70 1.60
N ASN A 312 0.05 -6.46 2.27
CA ASN A 312 -1.39 -6.29 2.14
C ASN A 312 -1.85 -4.95 2.73
N LEU A 313 -1.37 -4.57 3.91
CA LEU A 313 -1.70 -3.27 4.52
C LEU A 313 -1.23 -2.11 3.63
N LEU A 314 -0.01 -2.20 3.11
CA LEU A 314 0.53 -1.21 2.19
C LEU A 314 -0.27 -1.12 0.88
N ALA A 315 -0.80 -2.25 0.39
CA ALA A 315 -1.61 -2.27 -0.81
C ALA A 315 -2.96 -1.57 -0.62
N GLU A 316 -3.53 -1.65 0.60
CA GLU A 316 -4.77 -0.97 0.95
C GLU A 316 -4.57 0.53 1.21
N THR A 317 -3.40 0.96 1.70
CA THR A 317 -3.13 2.36 2.05
C THR A 317 -2.49 3.16 0.92
N SER A 318 -1.39 2.66 0.37
CA SER A 318 -0.56 3.36 -0.62
C SER A 318 -0.89 2.97 -2.05
N GLY A 319 -1.44 1.76 -2.22
CA GLY A 319 -1.82 1.18 -3.50
C GLY A 319 -0.99 -0.05 -3.88
N LEU A 320 -1.42 -0.69 -4.97
CA LEU A 320 -0.76 -1.89 -5.51
C LEU A 320 0.66 -1.66 -6.06
N PRO A 321 0.97 -0.54 -6.76
CA PRO A 321 2.30 -0.33 -7.32
C PRO A 321 3.41 -0.40 -6.26
N GLU A 322 3.19 0.15 -5.07
CA GLU A 322 4.18 0.18 -3.97
C GLU A 322 4.44 -1.22 -3.44
N SER A 323 3.36 -1.96 -3.18
CA SER A 323 3.48 -3.33 -2.66
C SER A 323 4.12 -4.25 -3.70
N PHE A 324 3.83 -4.08 -4.99
CA PHE A 324 4.50 -4.83 -6.04
C PHE A 324 5.97 -4.45 -6.18
N ARG A 325 6.29 -3.15 -6.14
CA ARG A 325 7.67 -2.68 -6.18
C ARG A 325 8.50 -3.30 -5.06
N ILE A 326 8.02 -3.23 -3.82
CA ILE A 326 8.69 -3.87 -2.68
C ILE A 326 8.78 -5.39 -2.87
N LEU A 327 7.73 -6.04 -3.37
CA LEU A 327 7.77 -7.48 -3.64
C LEU A 327 8.81 -7.84 -4.71
N THR A 328 9.01 -7.02 -5.75
CA THR A 328 10.05 -7.25 -6.76
C THR A 328 11.46 -7.11 -6.20
N LEU A 329 11.66 -6.29 -5.16
CA LEU A 329 12.95 -6.20 -4.47
C LEU A 329 13.25 -7.47 -3.66
N PHE A 330 12.22 -8.11 -3.10
CA PHE A 330 12.38 -9.33 -2.29
C PHE A 330 12.46 -10.62 -3.10
N ASP A 331 11.78 -10.69 -4.25
CA ASP A 331 11.72 -11.89 -5.07
C ASP A 331 12.20 -11.61 -6.51
N LYS A 332 13.45 -12.00 -6.81
CA LYS A 332 14.06 -11.85 -8.15
C LYS A 332 13.29 -12.59 -9.25
N LYS A 333 12.59 -13.68 -8.92
CA LYS A 333 11.75 -14.39 -9.90
C LYS A 333 10.47 -13.63 -10.16
N PHE A 334 9.90 -13.01 -9.12
CA PHE A 334 8.80 -12.09 -9.32
C PHE A 334 9.23 -10.88 -10.15
N GLN A 335 10.39 -10.29 -9.84
CA GLN A 335 10.98 -9.18 -10.61
C GLN A 335 11.13 -9.51 -12.10
N SER A 336 11.58 -10.72 -12.46
CA SER A 336 11.74 -11.10 -13.86
C SER A 336 10.43 -11.14 -14.65
N LEU A 337 9.27 -11.24 -14.00
CA LEU A 337 7.98 -11.10 -14.67
C LEU A 337 7.64 -9.67 -15.06
N TRP A 338 8.24 -8.70 -14.40
CA TRP A 338 8.04 -7.28 -14.67
C TRP A 338 9.04 -6.77 -15.71
N LYS A 339 10.13 -7.50 -15.96
CA LYS A 339 11.12 -7.13 -16.98
C LYS A 339 10.56 -7.36 -18.39
N PRO A 340 10.75 -6.40 -19.32
CA PRO A 340 10.40 -6.60 -20.72
C PRO A 340 11.24 -7.73 -21.33
N GLN A 341 10.69 -8.42 -22.32
CA GLN A 341 11.32 -9.59 -22.94
C GLN A 341 11.96 -9.26 -24.28
N ASN A 342 12.92 -10.06 -24.72
CA ASN A 342 13.59 -9.94 -26.02
C ASN A 342 14.01 -8.48 -26.29
N LEU A 343 14.72 -7.86 -25.36
CA LEU A 343 15.27 -6.53 -25.59
C LEU A 343 16.32 -6.60 -26.69
N ARG A 344 16.22 -5.73 -27.69
CA ARG A 344 17.19 -5.60 -28.78
C ARG A 344 17.46 -4.12 -29.05
N PHE A 345 18.74 -3.81 -29.21
CA PHE A 345 19.22 -2.51 -29.65
C PHE A 345 19.73 -2.65 -31.07
N GLU A 346 19.36 -1.70 -31.92
CA GLU A 346 19.84 -1.62 -33.28
C GLU A 346 20.30 -0.19 -33.56
N GLU A 347 21.54 -0.05 -34.02
CA GLU A 347 22.11 1.23 -34.42
C GLU A 347 21.90 1.41 -35.93
N TYR A 348 21.40 2.58 -36.31
CA TYR A 348 21.23 2.96 -37.71
C TYR A 348 21.98 4.25 -37.99
N GLU A 349 22.82 4.21 -39.03
CA GLU A 349 23.46 5.40 -39.57
C GLU A 349 22.59 5.93 -40.72
N THR A 350 22.01 7.11 -40.54
CA THR A 350 21.26 7.79 -41.60
C THR A 350 22.19 8.72 -42.35
N VAL A 351 22.51 8.36 -43.60
CA VAL A 351 23.27 9.22 -44.51
C VAL A 351 22.29 10.14 -45.20
N VAL A 352 22.20 11.40 -44.73
CA VAL A 352 21.36 12.41 -45.38
C VAL A 352 22.02 12.79 -46.72
N PRO A 353 21.39 12.51 -47.88
CA PRO A 353 21.95 12.88 -49.16
C PRO A 353 22.08 14.42 -49.21
N ASN A 354 23.31 14.91 -49.41
CA ASN A 354 23.76 16.31 -49.46
C ASN A 354 24.36 16.94 -48.18
N GLN A 355 24.40 16.25 -47.03
CA GLN A 355 25.16 16.73 -45.87
C GLN A 355 26.20 15.68 -45.44
N LYS A 356 27.43 16.13 -45.15
CA LYS A 356 28.51 15.30 -44.57
C LYS A 356 28.19 14.83 -43.13
N ILE A 357 27.02 15.17 -42.60
CA ILE A 357 26.61 14.86 -41.23
C ILE A 357 25.98 13.47 -41.24
N LYS A 358 26.61 12.55 -40.52
CA LYS A 358 26.08 11.22 -40.23
C LYS A 358 25.24 11.36 -38.96
N SER A 359 23.92 11.20 -39.06
CA SER A 359 23.08 11.12 -37.87
C SER A 359 22.97 9.66 -37.43
N HIS A 360 23.35 9.40 -36.19
CA HIS A 360 23.16 8.09 -35.55
C HIS A 360 21.79 8.07 -34.87
N SER A 361 21.05 6.99 -35.11
CA SER A 361 19.80 6.71 -34.44
C SER A 361 19.89 5.35 -33.74
N ILE A 362 19.43 5.28 -32.49
CA ILE A 362 19.32 4.01 -31.75
C ILE A 362 17.85 3.62 -31.73
N ILE A 363 17.56 2.42 -32.24
CA ILE A 363 16.24 1.82 -32.16
C ILE A 363 16.22 0.79 -31.04
N VAL A 364 15.34 1.02 -30.06
CA VAL A 364 15.09 0.11 -28.95
C VAL A 364 13.83 -0.69 -29.24
N ARG A 365 13.95 -2.02 -29.33
CA ARG A 365 12.84 -2.94 -29.56
C ARG A 365 12.69 -3.91 -28.40
N TRP A 366 11.45 -4.13 -27.95
CA TRP A 366 11.17 -5.07 -26.87
C TRP A 366 9.77 -5.70 -26.99
N ASN A 367 9.58 -6.77 -26.23
CA ASN A 367 8.31 -7.44 -26.01
C ASN A 367 7.81 -7.19 -24.59
N ASP A 368 6.50 -7.35 -24.42
CA ASP A 368 5.83 -7.21 -23.14
C ASP A 368 6.49 -8.03 -22.02
N ALA A 369 6.44 -7.46 -20.83
CA ALA A 369 6.70 -8.16 -19.58
C ALA A 369 5.62 -9.25 -19.39
N PRO A 370 5.96 -10.47 -18.94
CA PRO A 370 5.00 -11.57 -18.77
C PRO A 370 3.74 -11.20 -17.96
N ILE A 371 3.88 -10.35 -16.95
CA ILE A 371 2.78 -9.98 -16.06
C ILE A 371 1.78 -8.99 -16.70
N SER A 372 2.20 -8.23 -17.71
CA SER A 372 1.41 -7.15 -18.32
C SER A 372 0.06 -7.65 -18.86
N HIS A 373 0.06 -8.78 -19.56
CA HIS A 373 -1.15 -9.38 -20.15
C HIS A 373 -2.16 -9.78 -19.07
N PHE A 374 -1.69 -10.26 -17.92
CA PHE A 374 -2.57 -10.57 -16.81
C PHE A 374 -3.17 -9.30 -16.21
N LEU A 375 -2.34 -8.28 -15.91
CA LEU A 375 -2.80 -7.05 -15.26
C LEU A 375 -3.80 -6.28 -16.12
N ALA A 376 -3.57 -6.20 -17.43
CA ALA A 376 -4.47 -5.57 -18.38
C ALA A 376 -5.84 -6.26 -18.47
N ASN A 377 -5.91 -7.55 -18.13
CA ASN A 377 -7.16 -8.31 -18.08
C ASN A 377 -7.79 -8.35 -16.68
N TYR A 378 -7.00 -8.11 -15.63
CA TYR A 378 -7.46 -8.21 -14.26
C TYR A 378 -8.40 -7.06 -13.88
N GLN A 379 -7.96 -5.82 -14.12
CA GLN A 379 -8.70 -4.62 -13.74
C GLN A 379 -8.38 -3.47 -14.69
N SER A 380 -9.41 -2.91 -15.32
CA SER A 380 -9.26 -1.84 -16.32
C SER A 380 -8.74 -0.52 -15.75
N SER A 381 -8.81 -0.31 -14.43
CA SER A 381 -8.27 0.88 -13.76
C SER A 381 -6.76 0.81 -13.53
N LEU A 382 -6.11 -0.31 -13.82
CA LEU A 382 -4.65 -0.42 -13.77
C LEU A 382 -4.08 0.00 -15.12
N SER A 383 -3.39 1.14 -15.17
CA SER A 383 -2.59 1.52 -16.35
C SER A 383 -1.21 0.90 -16.22
N PHE A 384 -0.77 0.25 -17.30
CA PHE A 384 0.54 -0.36 -17.38
C PHE A 384 1.33 0.38 -18.46
N GLU A 385 2.53 0.86 -18.15
CA GLU A 385 3.30 1.73 -19.02
C GLU A 385 4.79 1.35 -19.02
N TYR A 386 5.44 1.56 -20.15
CA TYR A 386 6.89 1.45 -20.29
C TYR A 386 7.48 2.84 -20.48
N THR A 387 8.43 3.22 -19.64
CA THR A 387 9.18 4.47 -19.79
C THR A 387 10.61 4.14 -20.13
N ILE A 388 11.12 4.71 -21.21
CA ILE A 388 12.46 4.46 -21.72
C ILE A 388 13.24 5.76 -21.61
N ASP A 389 14.37 5.68 -20.89
CA ASP A 389 15.31 6.77 -20.72
C ASP A 389 16.66 6.39 -21.33
N ILE A 390 17.25 7.27 -22.13
CA ILE A 390 18.60 7.09 -22.70
C ILE A 390 19.55 8.16 -22.17
N HIS A 391 20.70 7.71 -21.67
CA HIS A 391 21.74 8.57 -21.12
C HIS A 391 23.09 8.30 -21.80
N PRO A 392 23.83 9.33 -22.27
CA PRO A 392 23.45 10.74 -22.27
C PRO A 392 22.27 11.05 -23.19
N ALA A 393 21.54 12.13 -22.89
CA ALA A 393 20.36 12.51 -23.67
C ALA A 393 20.78 12.96 -25.09
N PRO A 394 19.97 12.67 -26.13
CA PRO A 394 20.28 13.10 -27.49
C PRO A 394 20.21 14.64 -27.60
N ALA A 395 20.95 15.22 -28.55
CA ALA A 395 21.17 16.68 -28.58
C ALA A 395 19.88 17.51 -28.76
N ASN A 396 18.88 16.95 -29.46
CA ASN A 396 17.69 17.67 -29.90
C ASN A 396 16.37 17.09 -29.37
N GLU A 397 16.41 16.07 -28.50
CA GLU A 397 15.20 15.47 -27.94
C GLU A 397 15.37 15.13 -26.46
N LEU A 398 14.26 15.07 -25.73
CA LEU A 398 14.27 14.51 -24.39
C LEU A 398 14.67 13.04 -24.51
N GLY A 399 15.69 12.61 -23.76
CA GLY A 399 16.10 11.20 -23.68
C GLY A 399 15.02 10.27 -23.11
N LEU A 400 13.82 10.78 -22.81
CA LEU A 400 12.72 10.09 -22.15
C LEU A 400 11.53 9.92 -23.10
N LYS A 401 11.08 8.69 -23.31
CA LYS A 401 9.89 8.34 -24.11
C LYS A 401 9.02 7.35 -23.34
N SER A 402 7.71 7.57 -23.31
CA SER A 402 6.77 6.70 -22.60
C SER A 402 5.78 6.02 -23.57
N VAL A 403 5.48 4.74 -23.30
CA VAL A 403 4.68 3.87 -24.14
C VAL A 403 3.64 3.16 -23.27
N LEU A 404 2.40 3.62 -23.38
CA LEU A 404 1.27 3.01 -22.69
C LEU A 404 0.96 1.62 -23.27
N TYR A 405 0.84 0.62 -22.40
CA TYR A 405 0.38 -0.70 -22.81
C TYR A 405 -1.04 -0.61 -23.37
N LYS A 406 -1.20 -1.04 -24.62
CA LYS A 406 -2.52 -1.14 -25.25
C LYS A 406 -2.92 -2.61 -25.29
N LYS A 407 -4.10 -2.93 -24.75
CA LYS A 407 -4.72 -4.24 -24.99
C LYS A 407 -5.08 -4.31 -26.48
N GLY A 408 -4.30 -5.06 -27.26
CA GLY A 408 -4.59 -5.29 -28.67
C GLY A 408 -5.81 -6.19 -28.82
N PRO A 409 -6.68 -5.97 -29.82
CA PRO A 409 -7.59 -7.02 -30.26
C PRO A 409 -6.78 -8.28 -30.63
N PRO A 410 -7.23 -9.48 -30.26
CA PRO A 410 -6.56 -10.72 -30.67
C PRO A 410 -6.49 -10.77 -32.21
N GLY A 411 -5.27 -10.76 -32.76
CA GLY A 411 -5.03 -10.89 -34.22
C GLY A 411 -4.59 -9.61 -34.96
N THR A 412 -4.67 -8.43 -34.35
CA THR A 412 -4.16 -7.18 -34.97
C THR A 412 -2.80 -6.79 -34.42
N ARG A 413 -1.81 -6.55 -35.31
CA ARG A 413 -0.53 -5.91 -34.94
C ARG A 413 -0.86 -4.57 -34.27
N SER A 414 -0.55 -4.45 -32.98
CA SER A 414 -0.74 -3.20 -32.26
C SER A 414 0.29 -2.20 -32.74
N GLN A 415 -0.12 -1.17 -33.47
CA GLN A 415 0.68 0.05 -33.57
C GLN A 415 0.58 0.78 -32.23
N ALA A 416 1.71 0.87 -31.52
CA ALA A 416 1.80 1.67 -30.31
C ALA A 416 1.67 3.15 -30.71
N LYS A 417 0.64 3.83 -30.18
CA LYS A 417 0.54 5.28 -30.32
C LYS A 417 1.48 5.88 -29.28
N ILE A 418 2.69 6.25 -29.71
CA ILE A 418 3.66 6.96 -28.87
C ILE A 418 2.99 8.27 -28.45
N SER A 419 2.74 8.43 -27.16
CA SER A 419 2.27 9.69 -26.60
C SER A 419 3.51 10.38 -26.06
N GLN A 420 4.03 11.34 -26.81
CA GLN A 420 5.17 12.14 -26.36
C GLN A 420 4.64 13.16 -25.33
N THR A 421 4.51 12.72 -24.09
CA THR A 421 4.11 13.59 -22.98
C THR A 421 5.35 14.36 -22.56
N CYS A 422 5.49 15.61 -23.02
CA CYS A 422 6.50 16.52 -22.50
C CYS A 422 6.19 16.79 -21.02
N LEU A 423 6.78 16.00 -20.11
CA LEU A 423 6.80 16.32 -18.70
C LEU A 423 7.66 17.57 -18.53
N SER A 424 7.03 18.74 -18.50
CA SER A 424 7.67 19.96 -18.03
C SER A 424 8.06 19.70 -16.56
N LYS A 425 9.36 19.49 -16.30
CA LYS A 425 9.91 19.45 -14.94
C LYS A 425 9.51 20.74 -14.23
N SER A 426 8.56 20.65 -13.30
CA SER A 426 8.29 21.71 -12.34
C SER A 426 9.54 21.92 -11.48
N PRO A 427 10.01 23.15 -11.27
CA PRO A 427 11.06 23.40 -10.30
C PRO A 427 10.52 23.08 -8.90
N SER A 428 11.34 22.38 -8.14
CA SER A 428 11.15 22.01 -6.74
C SER A 428 10.69 23.21 -5.91
N GLN A 429 9.48 23.15 -5.34
CA GLN A 429 9.07 24.07 -4.28
C GLN A 429 8.53 23.31 -3.07
N HIS A 430 9.10 23.68 -1.93
CA HIS A 430 8.68 23.40 -0.56
C HIS A 430 7.16 23.39 -0.40
N LEU A 431 6.60 22.29 0.12
CA LEU A 431 5.21 22.25 0.57
C LEU A 431 5.14 22.36 2.10
N HIS A 432 4.79 23.56 2.56
CA HIS A 432 4.16 23.81 3.86
C HIS A 432 2.63 23.60 3.71
N TYR A 433 2.06 22.80 4.61
CA TYR A 433 0.68 22.75 5.13
C TYR A 433 -0.55 22.92 4.21
N MET A 434 -1.44 21.92 4.26
CA MET A 434 -2.87 22.06 3.91
C MET A 434 -3.67 22.75 5.02
N THR A 435 -4.55 23.68 4.66
CA THR A 435 -5.85 23.90 5.30
C THR A 435 -6.89 24.43 4.30
N ALA A 436 -8.02 23.71 4.26
CA ALA A 436 -9.42 24.08 3.96
C ALA A 436 -9.78 25.18 2.93
N SER A 437 -10.48 24.73 1.88
CA SER A 437 -11.71 25.26 1.27
C SER A 437 -12.07 26.75 1.39
N HIS A 438 -12.10 27.45 0.25
CA HIS A 438 -13.16 28.41 -0.10
C HIS A 438 -13.33 28.50 -1.63
N ALA A 439 -14.59 28.50 -2.07
CA ALA A 439 -15.00 28.71 -3.46
C ALA A 439 -14.75 30.15 -3.91
N SER A 440 -14.28 30.34 -5.15
CA SER A 440 -14.49 31.58 -5.90
C SER A 440 -14.32 31.37 -7.41
N VAL A 441 -14.97 32.26 -8.15
CA VAL A 441 -15.46 32.18 -9.52
C VAL A 441 -14.55 32.99 -10.45
N SER A 442 -14.30 32.42 -11.65
CA SER A 442 -13.89 33.00 -12.95
C SER A 442 -12.91 34.19 -13.04
N HIS A 443 -11.90 34.04 -13.90
CA HIS A 443 -11.70 34.94 -15.05
C HIS A 443 -10.85 34.27 -16.14
N ALA A 444 -11.35 34.33 -17.37
CA ALA A 444 -10.71 33.87 -18.60
C ALA A 444 -9.64 34.87 -19.07
N SER A 445 -8.54 34.36 -19.63
CA SER A 445 -7.53 35.12 -20.35
C SER A 445 -7.01 34.26 -21.51
N GLU A 446 -7.43 34.60 -22.72
CA GLU A 446 -6.99 34.03 -23.99
C GLU A 446 -5.52 34.38 -24.27
N HIS A 447 -4.71 33.38 -24.65
CA HIS A 447 -3.49 33.59 -25.41
C HIS A 447 -3.26 32.45 -26.41
N PRO A 448 -2.56 32.73 -27.53
CA PRO A 448 -2.89 32.18 -28.84
C PRO A 448 -2.29 30.80 -29.10
N ASN A 449 -3.08 30.01 -29.83
CA ASN A 449 -2.72 28.72 -30.40
C ASN A 449 -1.55 28.84 -31.38
N ASN A 450 -0.42 28.24 -31.03
CA ASN A 450 0.57 27.77 -32.01
C ASN A 450 0.41 26.26 -32.15
N VAL A 451 -0.38 25.85 -33.14
CA VAL A 451 -0.53 24.46 -33.54
C VAL A 451 0.61 24.14 -34.50
N GLU A 452 1.69 23.55 -33.98
CA GLU A 452 2.64 22.83 -34.81
C GLU A 452 2.02 21.49 -35.22
N SER A 453 1.51 21.45 -36.44
CA SER A 453 1.09 20.22 -37.11
C SER A 453 2.33 19.40 -37.48
N PHE A 454 2.60 18.31 -36.76
CA PHE A 454 3.59 17.32 -37.16
C PHE A 454 2.92 16.21 -37.97
N ASN A 455 3.36 16.07 -39.22
CA ASN A 455 3.00 14.99 -40.12
C ASN A 455 3.64 13.69 -39.62
N LEU A 456 2.79 12.74 -39.24
CA LEU A 456 3.20 11.37 -38.96
C LEU A 456 3.39 10.67 -40.31
N LEU A 457 4.64 10.39 -40.67
CA LEU A 457 4.99 9.59 -41.84
C LEU A 457 4.52 8.15 -41.60
N GLU A 458 3.37 7.83 -42.18
CA GLU A 458 2.81 6.49 -42.29
C GLU A 458 3.63 5.73 -43.35
N THR A 459 4.68 5.03 -42.93
CA THR A 459 5.34 4.01 -43.77
C THR A 459 5.27 2.66 -43.08
N GLY A 460 4.09 2.05 -43.14
CA GLY A 460 3.90 0.62 -42.98
C GLY A 460 3.43 0.03 -44.30
N MET A 461 4.34 -0.56 -45.08
CA MET A 461 3.95 -1.43 -46.19
C MET A 461 3.27 -2.68 -45.62
N ASP A 462 2.01 -2.91 -46.00
CA ASP A 462 1.34 -4.19 -45.85
C ASP A 462 1.83 -5.17 -46.92
N PRO A 463 2.47 -6.31 -46.59
CA PRO A 463 2.78 -7.35 -47.55
C PRO A 463 1.61 -8.33 -47.71
N ALA A 464 0.37 -7.85 -47.75
CA ALA A 464 -0.80 -8.72 -47.77
C ALA A 464 -2.03 -8.09 -48.44
N THR A 465 -1.92 -7.71 -49.72
CA THR A 465 -3.08 -7.60 -50.62
C THR A 465 -2.63 -7.58 -52.09
N GLY A 466 -2.44 -8.76 -52.66
CA GLY A 466 -2.35 -8.96 -54.10
C GLY A 466 -3.21 -10.17 -54.49
N PRO A 467 -3.99 -10.12 -55.57
CA PRO A 467 -4.94 -11.17 -55.91
C PRO A 467 -4.20 -12.46 -56.28
N ALA A 468 -4.70 -13.57 -55.74
CA ALA A 468 -4.21 -14.92 -55.96
C ALA A 468 -4.06 -15.22 -57.47
N ARG A 469 -2.83 -15.40 -57.92
CA ARG A 469 -2.52 -16.08 -59.17
C ARG A 469 -1.95 -17.45 -58.83
N ILE A 470 -2.76 -18.47 -59.10
CA ILE A 470 -2.40 -19.88 -58.97
C ILE A 470 -1.22 -20.15 -59.92
N VAL A 471 -0.06 -20.47 -59.33
CA VAL A 471 1.04 -21.12 -60.03
C VAL A 471 1.38 -22.39 -59.24
N THR A 472 0.89 -23.50 -59.75
CA THR A 472 1.32 -24.85 -59.36
C THR A 472 2.72 -25.11 -59.92
N GLY A 473 3.67 -25.51 -59.07
CA GLY A 473 4.89 -26.14 -59.55
C GLY A 473 6.09 -26.09 -58.61
N LEU A 474 6.49 -27.27 -58.15
CA LEU A 474 7.85 -27.71 -57.80
C LEU A 474 8.45 -27.32 -56.43
N SER A 475 8.40 -28.32 -55.56
CA SER A 475 9.45 -28.80 -54.64
C SER A 475 10.75 -27.96 -54.54
N GLY A 476 10.95 -27.36 -53.36
CA GLY A 476 12.23 -26.86 -52.89
C GLY A 476 12.21 -26.76 -51.38
N SER A 477 12.67 -27.82 -50.70
CA SER A 477 12.86 -27.87 -49.26
C SER A 477 13.96 -26.90 -48.81
N SER A 478 13.87 -26.50 -47.53
CA SER A 478 14.88 -25.77 -46.73
C SER A 478 15.00 -24.25 -46.96
N SER A 479 14.02 -23.50 -46.45
CA SER A 479 14.33 -22.22 -45.79
C SER A 479 13.92 -22.35 -44.33
N PHE A 480 14.89 -22.23 -43.44
CA PHE A 480 14.70 -22.08 -42.00
C PHE A 480 13.56 -21.07 -41.76
N ASN A 481 12.45 -21.54 -41.17
CA ASN A 481 11.47 -20.66 -40.53
C ASN A 481 12.15 -20.06 -39.29
N GLU A 482 13.05 -19.10 -39.52
CA GLU A 482 13.39 -18.09 -38.54
C GLU A 482 12.12 -17.27 -38.40
N ALA A 483 11.22 -17.75 -37.53
CA ALA A 483 10.03 -17.01 -37.14
C ALA A 483 10.55 -15.69 -36.57
N VAL A 484 10.60 -14.67 -37.43
CA VAL A 484 10.98 -13.31 -37.09
C VAL A 484 10.16 -12.98 -35.88
N LYS A 485 10.81 -12.99 -34.71
CA LYS A 485 10.16 -12.67 -33.43
C LYS A 485 9.74 -11.23 -33.57
N SER A 486 8.48 -11.03 -33.93
CA SER A 486 7.89 -9.70 -34.07
C SER A 486 8.03 -9.01 -32.73
N PHE A 487 8.82 -7.94 -32.68
CA PHE A 487 8.82 -7.05 -31.53
C PHE A 487 7.49 -6.32 -31.48
N ARG A 488 6.96 -6.10 -30.27
CA ARG A 488 5.68 -5.42 -30.09
C ARG A 488 5.83 -3.91 -30.01
N TYR A 489 6.92 -3.44 -29.42
CA TYR A 489 7.19 -2.02 -29.24
C TYR A 489 8.54 -1.66 -29.86
N GLU A 490 8.60 -0.46 -30.38
CA GLU A 490 9.75 0.14 -31.02
C GLU A 490 9.77 1.63 -30.68
N VAL A 491 10.93 2.09 -30.22
CA VAL A 491 11.19 3.50 -29.97
C VAL A 491 12.53 3.84 -30.58
N THR A 492 12.54 4.86 -31.44
CA THR A 492 13.75 5.39 -32.08
C THR A 492 14.21 6.63 -31.33
N PHE A 493 15.50 6.73 -31.04
CA PHE A 493 16.15 7.95 -30.56
C PHE A 493 17.05 8.48 -31.67
N ASP A 494 16.82 9.73 -32.08
CA ASP A 494 17.48 10.36 -33.22
C ASP A 494 18.50 11.41 -32.74
N ASN A 495 19.47 11.75 -33.59
CA ASN A 495 20.50 12.76 -33.31
C ASN A 495 21.37 12.43 -32.11
N ILE A 496 21.82 11.17 -32.04
CA ILE A 496 22.72 10.69 -31.02
C ILE A 496 24.13 11.19 -31.32
N VAL A 497 24.76 11.81 -30.32
CA VAL A 497 26.08 12.45 -30.47
C VAL A 497 27.15 11.38 -30.59
N SER A 498 27.88 11.36 -31.71
CA SER A 498 28.86 10.30 -32.03
C SER A 498 30.06 10.20 -31.08
N ASP A 499 30.26 11.19 -30.21
CA ASP A 499 31.48 11.32 -29.41
C ASP A 499 31.47 10.43 -28.16
N GLU A 500 30.30 9.87 -27.79
CA GLU A 500 30.14 9.04 -26.61
C GLU A 500 30.37 7.56 -26.92
N THR A 501 31.17 6.90 -26.08
CA THR A 501 31.55 5.49 -26.30
C THR A 501 30.50 4.50 -25.81
N GLU A 502 29.60 4.92 -24.91
CA GLU A 502 28.62 4.05 -24.26
C GLU A 502 27.34 4.84 -23.94
N TYR A 503 26.20 4.29 -24.34
CA TYR A 503 24.87 4.75 -23.92
C TYR A 503 24.28 3.81 -22.89
N THR A 504 23.64 4.36 -21.87
CA THR A 504 22.85 3.60 -20.91
C THR A 504 21.38 3.77 -21.26
N VAL A 505 20.73 2.68 -21.68
CA VAL A 505 19.29 2.65 -21.91
C VAL A 505 18.61 2.01 -20.72
N THR A 506 17.64 2.73 -20.18
CA THR A 506 16.91 2.34 -19.00
C THR A 506 15.44 2.18 -19.32
N ILE A 507 14.90 0.98 -19.11
CA ILE A 507 13.48 0.68 -19.32
C ILE A 507 12.81 0.47 -17.97
N SER A 508 11.98 1.43 -17.59
CA SER A 508 11.12 1.41 -16.42
C SER A 508 9.76 0.80 -16.78
N THR A 509 9.29 -0.13 -15.96
CA THR A 509 7.95 -0.69 -16.04
C THR A 509 7.10 -0.07 -14.94
N GLU A 510 6.06 0.65 -15.34
CA GLU A 510 5.23 1.45 -14.46
C GLU A 510 3.82 0.87 -14.34
N LEU A 511 3.26 0.99 -13.13
CA LEU A 511 1.87 0.68 -12.85
C LEU A 511 1.22 1.92 -12.24
N ASN A 512 0.19 2.46 -12.88
CA ASN A 512 -0.48 3.71 -12.48
C ASN A 512 0.49 4.90 -12.33
N GLY A 513 1.45 5.02 -13.25
CA GLY A 513 2.46 6.10 -13.25
C GLY A 513 3.50 5.97 -12.14
N ARG A 514 3.67 4.78 -11.55
CA ARG A 514 4.69 4.50 -10.53
C ARG A 514 5.56 3.32 -10.97
N THR A 515 6.87 3.53 -10.96
CA THR A 515 7.87 2.52 -11.35
C THR A 515 7.84 1.32 -10.42
N VAL A 516 7.54 0.14 -10.95
CA VAL A 516 7.57 -1.14 -10.20
C VAL A 516 8.93 -1.81 -10.35
N THR A 517 9.46 -1.84 -11.57
CA THR A 517 10.80 -2.37 -11.84
C THR A 517 11.49 -1.57 -12.93
N GLN A 518 12.81 -1.70 -12.98
CA GLN A 518 13.65 -1.03 -13.95
C GLN A 518 14.70 -2.01 -14.47
N MET A 519 15.08 -1.84 -15.71
CA MET A 519 16.15 -2.59 -16.36
C MET A 519 17.10 -1.60 -17.03
N VAL A 520 18.38 -1.74 -16.72
CA VAL A 520 19.43 -0.84 -17.22
C VAL A 520 20.36 -1.67 -18.10
N GLU A 521 20.46 -1.34 -19.37
CA GLU A 521 21.40 -1.95 -20.30
C GLU A 521 22.39 -0.90 -20.81
N LYS A 522 23.65 -1.29 -20.89
CA LYS A 522 24.73 -0.49 -21.47
C LYS A 522 24.99 -0.91 -22.91
N PHE A 523 25.04 0.06 -23.81
CA PHE A 523 25.20 -0.12 -25.23
C PHE A 523 26.46 0.60 -25.71
N PRO A 524 27.54 -0.13 -26.07
CA PRO A 524 28.75 0.49 -26.60
C PRO A 524 28.54 0.93 -28.05
N MET A 525 28.89 2.18 -28.39
CA MET A 525 28.84 2.69 -29.76
C MET A 525 30.08 2.26 -30.55
N GLY A 526 29.91 2.04 -31.86
CA GLY A 526 31.03 1.78 -32.77
C GLY A 526 31.68 0.41 -32.67
N SER A 527 31.14 -0.50 -31.85
CA SER A 527 31.51 -1.92 -31.96
C SER A 527 30.86 -2.49 -33.22
N PRO A 528 31.63 -2.98 -34.22
CA PRO A 528 31.04 -3.57 -35.40
C PRO A 528 30.13 -4.71 -34.96
N VAL A 529 28.81 -4.55 -35.21
CA VAL A 529 27.83 -5.60 -34.93
C VAL A 529 28.37 -6.87 -35.59
N PRO A 530 28.61 -7.96 -34.84
CA PRO A 530 29.06 -9.20 -35.43
C PRO A 530 27.95 -9.63 -36.39
N THR A 531 28.13 -9.34 -37.67
CA THR A 531 27.28 -9.85 -38.73
C THR A 531 27.38 -11.35 -38.61
N HIS A 532 26.31 -11.94 -38.06
CA HIS A 532 26.14 -13.39 -37.99
C HIS A 532 26.02 -13.88 -39.44
N ARG A 533 27.17 -14.04 -40.10
CA ARG A 533 27.26 -14.77 -41.35
C ARG A 533 27.03 -16.24 -40.97
N PRO A 534 26.04 -16.92 -41.54
CA PRO A 534 25.92 -18.36 -41.39
C PRO A 534 27.02 -19.01 -42.24
N ASP A 535 28.26 -18.96 -41.75
CA ASP A 535 29.33 -19.72 -42.37
C ASP A 535 29.12 -21.20 -42.03
N VAL A 536 28.75 -21.93 -43.08
CA VAL A 536 28.72 -23.38 -43.15
C VAL A 536 30.09 -23.90 -42.71
N MET A 537 30.20 -24.35 -41.46
CA MET A 537 31.40 -25.02 -40.99
C MET A 537 31.48 -26.43 -41.58
N ALA A 538 32.44 -26.59 -42.50
CA ALA A 538 33.01 -27.88 -42.83
C ALA A 538 33.69 -28.47 -41.58
N ASN A 539 33.41 -29.75 -41.33
CA ASN A 539 34.11 -30.57 -40.35
C ASN A 539 35.60 -30.64 -40.67
N THR A 540 36.45 -30.23 -39.72
CA THR A 540 37.82 -30.75 -39.63
C THR A 540 38.16 -31.01 -38.16
N SER A 541 38.36 -32.29 -37.89
CA SER A 541 38.94 -32.86 -36.69
C SER A 541 40.38 -32.39 -36.50
N GLY A 542 40.71 -31.90 -35.31
CA GLY A 542 42.08 -31.60 -34.89
C GLY A 542 42.15 -31.58 -33.37
N SER A 543 42.53 -32.72 -32.82
CA SER A 543 42.94 -32.91 -31.43
C SER A 543 44.22 -32.11 -31.15
N ASP A 544 44.26 -31.31 -30.09
CA ASP A 544 45.51 -31.08 -29.36
C ASP A 544 45.26 -30.75 -27.89
N ILE A 545 46.15 -31.34 -27.10
CA ILE A 545 46.22 -31.42 -25.64
C ILE A 545 46.99 -30.20 -25.15
N ILE A 546 46.41 -29.37 -24.27
CA ILE A 546 47.18 -28.48 -23.39
C ILE A 546 46.58 -28.49 -21.97
N THR A 547 47.47 -28.77 -21.04
CA THR A 547 47.34 -28.91 -19.59
C THR A 547 47.33 -27.58 -18.84
N ASP A 548 46.82 -27.65 -17.61
CA ASP A 548 47.09 -26.81 -16.43
C ASP A 548 46.50 -25.39 -16.33
N SER A 549 45.57 -25.20 -15.39
CA SER A 549 45.90 -24.78 -14.00
C SER A 549 44.65 -24.37 -13.23
N ILE A 550 44.43 -25.00 -12.08
CA ILE A 550 43.35 -24.73 -11.12
C ILE A 550 43.93 -23.87 -9.98
N PRO A 551 43.36 -22.70 -9.65
CA PRO A 551 43.73 -22.00 -8.42
C PRO A 551 42.87 -22.52 -7.26
N THR A 552 43.51 -23.32 -6.41
CA THR A 552 43.01 -23.75 -5.10
C THR A 552 42.96 -22.55 -4.16
N THR A 553 41.78 -22.10 -3.74
CA THR A 553 41.63 -21.11 -2.67
C THR A 553 41.35 -21.84 -1.35
N THR A 554 42.36 -21.82 -0.48
CA THR A 554 42.34 -22.30 0.90
C THR A 554 41.47 -21.40 1.77
N LEU A 555 40.44 -21.98 2.38
CA LEU A 555 39.62 -21.38 3.43
C LEU A 555 40.29 -21.64 4.78
N SER A 556 40.87 -20.62 5.41
CA SER A 556 41.31 -20.65 6.80
C SER A 556 40.19 -20.11 7.70
N SER A 557 39.60 -20.99 8.51
CA SER A 557 38.73 -20.60 9.62
C SER A 557 39.60 -20.21 10.81
N GLN A 558 39.65 -18.93 11.18
CA GLN A 558 40.06 -18.52 12.51
C GLN A 558 38.82 -18.40 13.40
N MET A 559 38.91 -19.13 14.50
CA MET A 559 37.92 -19.29 15.55
C MET A 559 38.33 -18.31 16.65
N GLU A 560 37.70 -17.13 16.71
CA GLU A 560 37.88 -16.21 17.83
C GLU A 560 36.91 -16.58 18.96
N THR A 561 37.47 -17.22 19.97
CA THR A 561 36.91 -17.33 21.32
C THR A 561 36.97 -15.95 21.99
N SER A 562 35.82 -15.31 22.20
CA SER A 562 35.74 -14.16 23.09
C SER A 562 35.36 -14.59 24.50
N GLN A 563 36.23 -14.21 25.41
CA GLN A 563 36.36 -14.59 26.80
C GLN A 563 35.37 -13.76 27.63
N VAL A 564 34.61 -14.46 28.48
CA VAL A 564 33.73 -13.87 29.48
C VAL A 564 34.59 -13.38 30.63
N ASP A 565 34.67 -12.06 30.81
CA ASP A 565 35.19 -11.46 32.04
C ASP A 565 34.10 -10.77 32.86
N LYS A 566 34.09 -11.17 34.13
CA LYS A 566 33.33 -10.62 35.24
C LYS A 566 33.92 -9.26 35.61
N THR A 567 33.05 -8.30 35.97
CA THR A 567 32.91 -7.67 37.30
C THR A 567 32.29 -6.27 37.17
N HIS A 568 31.17 -6.02 37.86
CA HIS A 568 31.17 -5.23 39.10
C HIS A 568 29.74 -5.01 39.62
N SER A 569 29.56 -5.46 40.85
CA SER A 569 28.52 -5.02 41.78
C SER A 569 28.91 -3.66 42.35
N ALA A 570 27.95 -2.72 42.44
CA ALA A 570 27.60 -2.00 43.68
C ALA A 570 26.70 -0.77 43.42
N THR A 571 25.58 -0.71 44.18
CA THR A 571 24.87 0.48 44.74
C THR A 571 24.23 1.48 43.75
N HIS A 572 22.94 1.82 43.89
CA HIS A 572 22.27 2.35 45.10
C HIS A 572 20.76 2.07 45.11
#